data_AF-A0A1V6CPR8-F1
#
_entry.id   AF-A0A1V6CPR8-F1
#
_cell.length_a   1.000
_cell.length_b   1.000
_cell.length_c   1.000
_cell.angle_alpha   90.00
_cell.angle_beta   90.00
_cell.angle_gamma   90.00
#
_symmetry.space_group_name_H-M   'P 1'
#
loop_
_entity.id
_entity.type
_entity.pdbx_description
1 polymer ?
#
loop_
_entity_poly.entity_id
_entity_poly.type
_entity_poly.pdbx_seq_one_letter_code
_entity_poly.pdbx_strand_id
1 'polypeptide(L)'
;MGHAYSYKCSNCSFEEYYKQGHGFLVKPQSYQEYMASNQKLFHYEIHNKIVTLAKRYDNLEIDATFQVYKCPRCNLLHNKVQVTLLEGGRLLHTTQFKCTRCRARLRLTNIHRLKRATCRACGKASFRRQELGNLLWKK
;
A
#
# COMPACT_ATOMS: atom_id res chain seq x y z
N MET A 1 -2.85 12.63 6.12
CA MET A 1 -4.25 12.18 6.15
C MET A 1 -4.43 11.03 5.17
N GLY A 2 -5.23 10.01 5.50
CA GLY A 2 -5.49 8.85 4.64
C GLY A 2 -6.72 9.06 3.76
N HIS A 3 -6.67 8.60 2.52
CA HIS A 3 -7.78 8.63 1.55
C HIS A 3 -8.24 7.20 1.22
N ALA A 4 -9.53 7.04 0.97
CA ALA A 4 -10.12 5.79 0.47
C ALA A 4 -10.81 6.02 -0.88
N TYR A 5 -10.67 5.06 -1.78
CA TYR A 5 -11.24 5.09 -3.13
C TYR A 5 -12.01 3.79 -3.38
N SER A 6 -13.27 3.91 -3.79
CA SER A 6 -14.03 2.75 -4.30
C SER A 6 -13.80 2.61 -5.80
N TYR A 7 -13.64 1.36 -6.24
CA TYR A 7 -13.68 0.98 -7.65
C TYR A 7 -14.71 -0.11 -7.85
N LYS A 8 -15.54 0.03 -8.88
CA LYS A 8 -16.58 -0.95 -9.24
C LYS A 8 -16.43 -1.38 -10.69
N CYS A 9 -16.62 -2.66 -10.95
CA CYS A 9 -16.57 -3.24 -12.28
C CYS A 9 -17.91 -3.07 -12.99
N SER A 10 -17.91 -2.41 -14.15
CA SER A 10 -19.14 -2.27 -14.95
C SER A 10 -19.60 -3.56 -15.65
N ASN A 11 -18.80 -4.63 -15.61
CA ASN A 11 -19.12 -5.91 -16.27
C ASN A 11 -19.61 -6.99 -15.29
N CYS A 12 -19.07 -7.06 -14.08
CA CYS A 12 -19.43 -8.11 -13.11
C CYS A 12 -19.80 -7.54 -11.73
N SER A 13 -19.98 -6.23 -11.62
CA SER A 13 -20.36 -5.52 -10.39
C SER A 13 -19.42 -5.66 -9.19
N PHE A 14 -18.30 -6.40 -9.33
CA PHE A 14 -17.26 -6.51 -8.31
C PHE A 14 -16.76 -5.13 -7.86
N GLU A 15 -16.67 -4.93 -6.55
CA GLU A 15 -16.26 -3.68 -5.93
C GLU A 15 -15.10 -3.92 -4.95
N GLU A 16 -14.14 -3.01 -4.92
CA GLU A 16 -13.01 -3.05 -3.99
C GLU A 16 -12.61 -1.65 -3.56
N TYR A 17 -12.18 -1.53 -2.29
CA TYR A 17 -11.73 -0.29 -1.69
C TYR A 17 -10.21 -0.23 -1.61
N TYR A 18 -9.65 0.90 -2.04
CA TYR A 18 -8.22 1.16 -2.02
C TYR A 18 -7.92 2.30 -1.06
N LYS A 19 -6.97 2.06 -0.15
CA LYS A 19 -6.52 3.03 0.86
C LYS A 19 -5.18 3.62 0.44
N GLN A 20 -4.99 4.92 0.64
CA GLN A 20 -3.71 5.59 0.45
C GLN A 20 -3.42 6.55 1.60
N GLY A 21 -2.22 6.49 2.17
CA GLY A 21 -1.74 7.40 3.21
C GLY A 21 -1.37 6.73 4.53
N HIS A 22 -0.94 7.56 5.48
CA HIS A 22 -0.59 7.17 6.86
C HIS A 22 -1.85 7.06 7.75
N GLY A 23 -1.74 6.37 8.89
CA GLY A 23 -2.76 6.39 9.95
C GLY A 23 -3.72 5.21 10.00
N PHE A 24 -3.45 4.12 9.28
CA PHE A 24 -4.32 2.95 9.25
C PHE A 24 -3.81 1.76 10.09
N LEU A 25 -2.49 1.53 10.19
CA LEU A 25 -1.94 0.37 10.92
C LEU A 25 -0.72 0.68 11.80
N VAL A 26 0.20 1.56 11.38
CA VAL A 26 1.46 1.79 12.10
C VAL A 26 1.79 3.27 12.07
N LYS A 27 2.10 3.84 13.23
CA LYS A 27 2.71 5.17 13.34
C LYS A 27 4.21 5.03 13.09
N PRO A 28 4.89 6.05 12.54
CA PRO A 28 6.35 6.06 12.52
C PRO A 28 6.88 5.74 13.92
N GLN A 29 7.80 4.78 14.01
CA GLN A 29 8.32 4.27 15.28
C GLN A 29 9.79 3.88 15.13
N SER A 30 10.52 3.92 16.23
CA SER A 30 11.91 3.46 16.31
C SER A 30 11.99 1.93 16.29
N TYR A 31 13.19 1.41 16.02
CA TYR A 31 13.48 -0.02 16.17
C TYR A 31 13.14 -0.57 17.56
N GLN A 32 13.44 0.19 18.63
CA GLN A 32 13.18 -0.23 20.00
C GLN A 32 11.69 -0.40 20.27
N GLU A 33 10.87 0.58 19.86
CA GLU A 33 9.41 0.52 19.97
C GLU A 33 8.82 -0.63 19.16
N TYR A 34 9.34 -0.86 17.94
CA TYR A 34 8.91 -1.96 17.09
C TYR A 34 9.17 -3.33 17.74
N MET A 35 10.35 -3.52 18.34
CA MET A 35 10.71 -4.76 19.03
C MET A 35 9.99 -4.96 20.36
N ALA A 36 9.67 -3.87 21.06
CA ALA A 36 8.86 -3.92 22.27
C ALA A 36 7.38 -4.27 21.98
N SER A 37 6.93 -4.08 20.73
CA SER A 37 5.57 -4.46 20.34
C SER A 37 5.42 -5.98 20.25
N ASN A 38 4.44 -6.54 20.97
CA ASN A 38 4.10 -7.97 20.91
C ASN A 38 3.38 -8.38 19.60
N GLN A 39 3.28 -7.49 18.61
CA GLN A 39 2.56 -7.74 17.37
C GLN A 39 3.53 -7.89 16.20
N LYS A 40 3.42 -9.00 15.46
CA LYS A 40 4.12 -9.17 14.17
C LYS A 40 3.42 -8.32 13.10
N LEU A 41 3.67 -7.01 13.12
CA LEU A 41 3.02 -6.02 12.23
C LEU A 41 3.39 -6.21 10.76
N PHE A 42 4.57 -6.77 10.48
CA PHE A 42 5.11 -6.89 9.13
C PHE A 42 5.44 -8.34 8.77
N HIS A 43 5.45 -8.61 7.46
CA HIS A 43 5.92 -9.87 6.92
C HIS A 43 7.36 -10.17 7.35
N TYR A 44 7.69 -11.45 7.54
CA TYR A 44 8.97 -11.90 8.11
C TYR A 44 10.19 -11.36 7.34
N GLU A 45 10.10 -11.22 6.02
CA GLU A 45 11.19 -10.65 5.20
C GLU A 45 11.52 -9.21 5.59
N ILE A 46 10.50 -8.41 5.91
CA ILE A 46 10.67 -7.01 6.33
C ILE A 46 11.19 -6.96 7.76
N HIS A 47 10.67 -7.81 8.63
CA HIS A 47 11.20 -7.95 9.99
C HIS A 47 12.70 -8.28 9.98
N ASN A 48 13.12 -9.28 9.20
CA ASN A 48 14.53 -9.66 9.07
C ASN A 48 15.37 -8.49 8.51
N LYS A 49 14.81 -7.70 7.58
CA LYS A 49 15.47 -6.51 7.04
C LYS A 49 15.67 -5.42 8.08
N ILE A 50 14.65 -5.18 8.92
CA ILE A 50 14.70 -4.24 10.05
C ILE A 50 15.81 -4.67 11.02
N VAL A 51 15.79 -5.92 11.48
CA VAL A 51 16.83 -6.48 12.39
C VAL A 51 18.23 -6.32 11.80
N THR A 52 18.39 -6.58 10.50
CA THR A 52 19.69 -6.49 9.83
C THR A 52 20.20 -5.05 9.76
N LEU A 53 19.31 -4.09 9.49
CA LEU A 53 19.68 -2.67 9.40
C LEU A 53 19.92 -2.05 10.78
N ALA A 54 19.16 -2.46 11.80
CA ALA A 54 19.33 -1.99 13.18
C ALA A 54 20.69 -2.38 13.79
N LYS A 55 21.35 -3.43 13.25
CA LYS A 55 22.75 -3.76 13.64
C LYS A 55 23.80 -2.79 13.11
N ARG A 56 23.44 -1.95 12.13
CA ARG A 56 24.35 -1.04 11.42
C ARG A 56 24.05 0.43 11.67
N TYR A 57 22.82 0.72 12.07
CA TYR A 57 22.26 2.06 12.18
C TYR A 57 21.50 2.16 13.50
N ASP A 58 22.00 3.00 14.40
CA ASP A 58 21.50 3.07 15.79
C ASP A 58 20.13 3.78 15.88
N ASN A 59 19.88 4.72 14.97
CA ASN A 59 18.67 5.55 14.92
C ASN A 59 17.75 5.13 13.76
N LEU A 60 17.46 3.83 13.66
CA LEU A 60 16.59 3.30 12.62
C LEU A 60 15.12 3.65 12.89
N GLU A 61 14.53 4.42 11.97
CA GLU A 61 13.12 4.76 11.94
C GLU A 61 12.36 3.86 10.95
N ILE A 62 11.18 3.41 11.38
CA ILE A 62 10.31 2.53 10.62
C ILE A 62 9.00 3.26 10.37
N ASP A 63 8.75 3.61 9.11
CA ASP A 63 7.49 4.20 8.67
C ASP A 63 6.71 3.21 7.78
N ALA A 64 5.39 3.21 7.89
CA ALA A 64 4.53 2.38 7.07
C ALA A 64 3.34 3.15 6.52
N THR A 65 3.15 3.07 5.21
CA THR A 65 2.09 3.77 4.49
C THR A 65 1.27 2.83 3.65
N PHE A 66 -0.04 3.05 3.61
CA PHE A 66 -0.87 2.41 2.60
C PHE A 66 -0.62 3.10 1.26
N GLN A 67 -0.27 2.31 0.27
CA GLN A 67 -0.02 2.78 -1.08
C GLN A 67 -0.75 1.87 -2.07
N VAL A 68 -1.21 2.48 -3.15
CA VAL A 68 -1.81 1.75 -4.26
C VAL A 68 -0.77 1.57 -5.34
N TYR A 69 -0.61 0.34 -5.78
CA TYR A 69 0.24 0.00 -6.90
C TYR A 69 -0.57 -0.53 -8.07
N LYS A 70 -0.08 -0.28 -9.27
CA LYS A 70 -0.61 -0.83 -10.51
C LYS A 70 0.42 -1.76 -11.15
N CYS A 71 -0.03 -2.92 -11.59
CA CYS A 71 0.81 -3.81 -12.39
C CYS A 71 0.95 -3.25 -13.81
N PRO A 72 2.16 -3.07 -14.35
CA PRO A 72 2.35 -2.55 -15.71
C PRO A 72 1.93 -3.55 -16.80
N ARG A 73 1.91 -4.85 -16.50
CA ARG A 73 1.50 -5.89 -17.46
C ARG A 73 0.00 -6.19 -17.38
N CYS A 74 -0.50 -6.47 -16.16
CA CYS A 74 -1.88 -6.88 -15.97
C CYS A 74 -2.86 -5.71 -15.80
N ASN A 75 -2.37 -4.49 -15.60
CA ASN A 75 -3.19 -3.32 -15.24
C ASN A 75 -4.11 -3.53 -14.01
N LEU A 76 -3.79 -4.51 -13.16
CA LEU A 76 -4.45 -4.77 -11.88
C LEU A 76 -3.97 -3.78 -10.82
N LEU A 77 -4.89 -3.38 -9.96
CA LEU A 77 -4.58 -2.60 -8.77
C LEU A 77 -4.27 -3.50 -7.58
N HIS A 78 -3.42 -3.00 -6.70
CA HIS A 78 -2.99 -3.68 -5.51
C HIS A 78 -2.88 -2.68 -4.36
N ASN A 79 -3.63 -2.91 -3.29
CA ASN A 79 -3.46 -2.19 -2.04
C ASN A 79 -2.33 -2.85 -1.24
N LYS A 80 -1.30 -2.09 -0.86
CA LYS A 80 -0.11 -2.62 -0.18
C LYS A 80 0.35 -1.66 0.92
N VAL A 81 0.87 -2.23 2.01
CA VAL A 81 1.54 -1.47 3.07
C VAL A 81 3.01 -1.34 2.67
N GLN A 82 3.40 -0.16 2.18
CA GLN A 82 4.79 0.17 1.90
C GLN A 82 5.49 0.47 3.23
N VAL A 83 6.57 -0.26 3.54
CA VAL A 83 7.43 0.02 4.70
C VAL A 83 8.67 0.75 4.21
N THR A 84 9.00 1.84 4.86
CA THR A 84 10.13 2.70 4.58
C THR A 84 11.03 2.68 5.81
N LEU A 85 12.32 2.42 5.61
CA LEU A 85 13.32 2.41 6.68
C LEU A 85 14.26 3.59 6.47
N LEU A 86 14.41 4.40 7.50
CA LEU A 86 15.11 5.68 7.49
C LEU A 86 16.14 5.73 8.61
N GLU A 87 17.21 6.50 8.43
CA GLU A 87 18.12 6.90 9.52
C GLU A 87 18.41 8.40 9.37
N GLY A 88 18.07 9.20 10.38
CA GLY A 88 18.28 10.66 10.31
C GLY A 88 17.68 11.31 9.06
N GLY A 89 16.54 10.80 8.58
CA GLY A 89 15.89 11.24 7.34
C GLY A 89 16.44 10.65 6.03
N ARG A 90 17.56 9.92 6.06
CA ARG A 90 18.11 9.22 4.88
C ARG A 90 17.35 7.93 4.61
N LEU A 91 16.86 7.75 3.37
CA LEU A 91 16.21 6.52 2.94
C LEU A 91 17.21 5.36 2.81
N LEU A 92 17.02 4.33 3.64
CA LEU A 92 17.82 3.10 3.59
C LEU A 92 17.13 2.00 2.79
N HIS A 93 15.81 1.88 2.92
CA HIS A 93 15.04 0.84 2.25
C HIS A 93 13.58 1.23 2.03
N THR A 94 13.00 0.73 0.94
CA THR A 94 11.56 0.75 0.70
C THR A 94 11.12 -0.61 0.18
N THR A 95 10.00 -1.11 0.70
CA THR A 95 9.47 -2.40 0.26
C THR A 95 9.07 -2.38 -1.20
N GLN A 96 9.29 -3.51 -1.87
CA GLN A 96 8.96 -3.70 -3.27
C GLN A 96 8.00 -4.87 -3.42
N PHE A 97 7.04 -4.74 -4.32
CA PHE A 97 5.98 -5.73 -4.50
C PHE A 97 5.97 -6.30 -5.91
N LYS A 98 5.58 -7.57 -6.01
CA LYS A 98 5.34 -8.26 -7.28
C LYS A 98 3.85 -8.51 -7.47
N CYS A 99 3.39 -8.46 -8.71
CA CYS A 99 2.02 -8.81 -9.06
C CYS A 99 1.76 -10.28 -8.72
N THR A 100 0.64 -10.56 -8.06
CA THR A 100 0.24 -11.93 -7.72
C THR A 100 -0.07 -12.76 -8.96
N ARG A 101 -0.43 -12.13 -10.09
CA ARG A 101 -0.78 -12.82 -11.35
C ARG A 101 0.42 -13.06 -12.26
N CYS A 102 1.17 -12.02 -12.63
CA CYS A 102 2.26 -12.13 -13.60
C CYS A 102 3.67 -12.02 -13.01
N ARG A 103 3.79 -11.88 -11.68
CA ARG A 103 5.05 -11.71 -10.94
C ARG A 103 5.90 -10.49 -11.33
N ALA A 104 5.44 -9.67 -12.27
CA ALA A 104 6.10 -8.41 -12.62
C ALA A 104 6.10 -7.44 -11.43
N ARG A 105 7.15 -6.62 -11.35
CA ARG A 105 7.28 -5.58 -10.32
C ARG A 105 6.12 -4.57 -10.44
N LEU A 106 5.47 -4.32 -9.32
CA LEU A 106 4.39 -3.34 -9.23
C LEU A 106 4.96 -1.93 -9.24
N ARG A 107 4.24 -0.99 -9.85
CA ARG A 107 4.60 0.42 -9.88
C ARG A 107 3.65 1.22 -9.02
N LEU A 108 4.19 2.13 -8.22
CA LEU A 108 3.40 3.07 -7.44
C LEU A 108 2.49 3.84 -8.41
N THR A 109 1.21 3.96 -8.09
CA THR A 109 0.25 4.63 -8.97
C THR A 109 -0.40 5.79 -8.24
N ASN A 110 -0.59 6.89 -8.96
CA ASN A 110 -1.42 7.98 -8.48
C ASN A 110 -2.90 7.60 -8.66
N ILE A 111 -3.52 7.03 -7.61
CA ILE A 111 -4.93 6.63 -7.64
C ILE A 111 -5.89 7.83 -7.76
N HIS A 112 -5.45 9.03 -7.37
CA HIS A 112 -6.24 10.26 -7.53
C HIS A 112 -6.46 10.62 -9.00
N ARG A 113 -5.57 10.21 -9.91
CA ARG A 113 -5.71 10.42 -11.36
C ARG A 113 -6.16 9.18 -12.12
N LEU A 114 -6.12 8.02 -11.49
CA LEU A 114 -6.48 6.77 -12.13
C LEU A 114 -8.00 6.62 -12.17
N LYS A 115 -8.57 6.51 -13.38
CA LYS A 115 -10.02 6.34 -13.59
C LYS A 115 -10.42 4.89 -13.88
N ARG A 116 -9.50 4.10 -14.44
CA ARG A 116 -9.77 2.75 -14.96
C ARG A 116 -8.63 1.79 -14.65
N ALA A 117 -8.98 0.53 -14.43
CA ALA A 117 -8.07 -0.59 -14.24
C ALA A 117 -8.69 -1.88 -14.78
N THR A 118 -7.91 -2.97 -14.74
CA THR A 118 -8.43 -4.31 -15.03
C THR A 118 -9.14 -4.84 -13.79
N CYS A 119 -10.34 -5.39 -13.97
CA CYS A 119 -11.09 -6.02 -12.90
C CYS A 119 -10.42 -7.34 -12.51
N ARG A 120 -10.18 -7.53 -11.21
CA ARG A 120 -9.56 -8.76 -10.71
C ARG A 120 -10.49 -9.98 -10.80
N ALA A 121 -11.79 -9.77 -10.76
CA ALA A 121 -12.79 -10.84 -10.83
C ALA A 121 -13.02 -11.35 -12.28
N CYS A 122 -13.31 -10.45 -13.23
CA CYS A 122 -13.63 -10.87 -14.61
C CYS A 122 -12.49 -10.68 -15.62
N GLY A 123 -11.37 -10.06 -15.23
CA GLY A 123 -10.22 -9.84 -16.11
C GLY A 123 -10.40 -8.77 -17.20
N LYS A 124 -11.58 -8.14 -17.32
CA LYS A 124 -11.86 -7.09 -18.31
C LYS A 124 -11.41 -5.70 -17.81
N ALA A 125 -11.13 -4.78 -18.74
CA ALA A 125 -10.76 -3.39 -18.46
C ALA A 125 -11.97 -2.50 -18.07
N SER A 126 -12.85 -3.04 -17.23
CA SER A 126 -14.14 -2.45 -16.83
C SER A 126 -14.15 -1.96 -15.38
N PHE A 127 -13.00 -1.97 -14.69
CA PHE A 127 -12.92 -1.56 -13.28
C PHE A 127 -12.73 -0.06 -13.19
N ARG A 128 -13.77 0.66 -12.72
CA ARG A 128 -13.82 2.12 -12.75
C ARG A 128 -13.91 2.69 -11.35
N ARG A 129 -13.17 3.77 -11.11
CA ARG A 129 -13.27 4.53 -9.88
C ARG A 129 -14.70 5.06 -9.75
N GLN A 130 -15.31 4.84 -8.60
CA GLN A 130 -16.58 5.45 -8.26
C GLN A 130 -16.31 6.85 -7.73
N GLU A 131 -17.13 7.82 -8.12
CA GLU A 131 -17.19 9.05 -7.38
C GLU A 131 -17.80 8.71 -6.02
N LEU A 132 -16.98 8.75 -4.98
CA LEU A 132 -17.49 8.91 -3.63
C LEU A 132 -18.09 10.31 -3.58
N GLY A 133 -19.30 10.45 -4.13
CA GLY A 133 -20.13 11.62 -3.87
C GLY A 133 -20.19 11.77 -2.36
N ASN A 134 -20.05 13.01 -1.87
CA ASN A 134 -20.11 13.36 -0.47
C ASN A 134 -21.32 12.70 0.21
N LEU A 135 -21.14 11.51 0.78
CA LEU A 135 -22.16 10.79 1.56
C LEU A 135 -22.39 11.46 2.93
N LEU A 136 -21.86 12.67 3.14
CA LEU A 136 -22.01 13.41 4.37
C LEU A 136 -23.18 14.40 4.39
N TRP A 137 -23.83 14.72 3.27
CA TRP A 137 -25.02 15.59 3.30
C TRP A 137 -25.99 15.27 2.16
N LYS A 138 -26.93 14.36 2.43
CA LYS A 138 -28.27 14.47 1.84
C LYS A 138 -29.11 15.19 2.88
N LYS A 139 -29.45 16.47 2.62
CA LYS A 139 -30.55 17.16 3.30
C LYS A 139 -31.87 16.68 2.72
#